data_AF-A0A9W8TC41-F1
#
_entry.id   AF-A0A9W8TC41-F1
#
_cell.length_a   1.000
_cell.length_b   1.000
_cell.length_c   1.000
_cell.angle_alpha   90.00
_cell.angle_beta   90.00
_cell.angle_gamma   90.00
#
_symmetry.space_group_name_H-M   'P 1'
#
loop_
_entity.id
_entity.type
_entity.pdbx_description
1 polymer ?
#
loop_
_entity_poly.entity_id
_entity_poly.type
_entity_poly.pdbx_seq_one_letter_code
_entity_poly.pdbx_strand_id
1 'polypeptide(L)'
;MASTITRRTAPQSVAGNSAPNHHHDFLARFTEREAQNRTANRPQPLTVREHRAHREALKKVRFINRRYADETKINVAGIWRKWRDYCDTQGIGDWREALEKRPTREILLDFFLHVCEVSNITSWGTSHEYIRQFQILYSNVRGQYLDRNDSKELYKL
;
A
#
# COMPACT_ATOMS: atom_id res chain seq x y z
N MET A 1 -50.23 57.80 20.38
CA MET A 1 -49.54 56.63 19.80
C MET A 1 -48.48 57.11 18.82
N ALA A 2 -47.21 56.91 19.15
CA ALA A 2 -46.10 57.00 18.20
C ALA A 2 -44.91 56.26 18.82
N SER A 3 -44.69 55.01 18.41
CA SER A 3 -43.52 54.21 18.81
C SER A 3 -42.29 54.69 18.04
N THR A 4 -41.28 55.20 18.75
CA THR A 4 -39.97 55.48 18.17
C THR A 4 -39.16 54.18 18.13
N ILE A 5 -38.92 53.68 16.92
CA ILE A 5 -38.09 52.50 16.66
C ILE A 5 -36.61 52.92 16.82
N THR A 6 -35.97 52.48 17.90
CA THR A 6 -34.51 52.57 18.03
C THR A 6 -33.86 51.46 17.21
N ARG A 7 -33.23 51.81 16.07
CA ARG A 7 -32.36 50.89 15.31
C ARG A 7 -31.21 50.44 16.22
N ARG A 8 -31.16 49.15 16.55
CA ARG A 8 -29.94 48.50 17.08
C ARG A 8 -28.94 48.36 15.94
N THR A 9 -27.87 49.13 15.98
CA THR A 9 -26.68 48.90 15.14
C THR A 9 -26.00 47.63 15.66
N ALA A 10 -25.88 46.61 14.82
CA ALA A 10 -25.10 45.42 15.13
C ALA A 10 -23.62 45.81 15.31
N PRO A 11 -22.89 45.26 16.31
CA PRO A 11 -21.45 45.43 16.35
C PRO A 11 -20.85 44.74 15.13
N GLN A 12 -20.10 45.51 14.33
CA GLN A 12 -19.27 44.96 13.26
C GLN A 12 -18.29 43.96 13.89
N SER A 13 -18.38 42.70 13.47
CA SER A 13 -17.37 41.70 13.80
C SER A 13 -16.03 42.18 13.24
N VAL A 14 -15.09 42.44 14.14
CA VAL A 14 -13.72 42.77 13.78
C VAL A 14 -13.16 41.58 13.01
N ALA A 15 -12.90 41.80 11.73
CA ALA A 15 -12.29 40.83 10.84
C ALA A 15 -10.91 40.43 11.38
N GLY A 16 -10.57 39.17 11.12
CA GLY A 16 -9.38 38.51 11.63
C GLY A 16 -8.08 39.17 11.20
N ASN A 17 -7.05 38.97 12.02
CA ASN A 17 -5.66 38.82 11.62
C ASN A 17 -4.80 38.53 12.86
N SER A 18 -4.65 37.26 13.22
CA SER A 18 -3.64 36.79 14.19
C SER A 18 -3.42 35.27 14.08
N ALA A 19 -2.86 34.79 12.95
CA ALA A 19 -2.24 33.46 12.91
C ALA A 19 -1.19 33.25 11.80
N PRO A 20 -0.07 34.01 11.72
CA PRO A 20 1.05 33.62 10.86
C PRO A 20 1.97 32.56 11.50
N ASN A 21 1.97 32.41 12.84
CA ASN A 21 3.04 31.70 13.56
C ASN A 21 2.79 30.21 13.85
N HIS A 22 1.54 29.77 13.95
CA HIS A 22 1.22 28.40 14.36
C HIS A 22 1.64 27.33 13.32
N HIS A 23 1.63 27.69 12.04
CA HIS A 23 2.06 26.79 10.97
C HIS A 23 3.58 26.57 10.97
N HIS A 24 4.36 27.63 11.20
CA HIS A 24 5.81 27.52 11.29
C HIS A 24 6.24 26.70 12.51
N ASP A 25 5.61 26.92 13.67
CA ASP A 25 5.86 26.14 14.88
C ASP A 25 5.52 24.66 14.71
N PHE A 26 4.40 24.36 14.04
CA PHE A 26 4.04 22.98 13.71
C PHE A 26 5.09 22.32 12.81
N LEU A 27 5.49 22.98 11.72
CA LEU A 27 6.47 22.43 10.79
C LEU A 27 7.83 22.21 11.46
N ALA A 28 8.26 23.12 12.33
CA ALA A 28 9.49 22.98 13.10
C ALA A 28 9.43 21.75 14.03
N ARG A 29 8.37 21.61 14.83
CA ARG A 29 8.18 20.47 15.74
C ARG A 29 8.04 19.15 14.99
N PHE A 30 7.33 19.14 13.86
CA PHE A 30 7.21 17.97 13.01
C PHE A 30 8.57 17.54 12.46
N THR A 31 9.35 18.50 11.94
CA THR A 31 10.69 18.23 11.38
C THR A 31 11.65 17.70 12.43
N GLU A 32 11.66 18.30 13.62
CA GLU A 32 12.50 17.86 14.74
C GLU A 32 12.12 16.43 15.17
N ARG A 33 10.83 16.15 15.32
CA ARG A 33 10.35 14.81 15.68
C ARG A 33 10.70 13.77 14.63
N GLU A 34 10.59 14.10 13.35
CA GLU A 34 11.00 13.22 12.26
C GLU A 34 12.52 12.97 12.25
N ALA A 35 13.33 13.99 12.54
CA ALA A 35 14.78 13.83 12.67
C ALA A 35 15.17 12.92 13.85
N GLN A 36 14.51 13.09 15.00
CA GLN A 36 14.68 12.22 16.17
C GLN A 36 14.26 10.78 15.85
N ASN A 37 13.09 10.58 15.22
CA ASN A 37 12.61 9.27 14.79
C ASN A 37 13.59 8.56 13.85
N ARG A 38 14.14 9.28 12.86
CA ARG A 38 15.12 8.73 11.92
C ARG A 38 16.40 8.29 12.62
N THR A 39 16.85 9.06 13.61
CA THR A 39 18.06 8.75 14.37
C THR A 39 17.83 7.54 15.28
N ALA A 40 16.70 7.51 16.00
CA ALA A 40 16.34 6.41 16.89
C ALA A 40 16.13 5.08 16.14
N ASN A 41 15.58 5.14 14.92
CA ASN A 41 15.31 3.95 14.11
C ASN A 41 16.47 3.54 13.19
N ARG A 42 17.60 4.27 13.21
CA ARG A 42 18.75 3.94 12.36
C ARG A 42 19.46 2.70 12.92
N PRO A 43 19.66 1.64 12.12
CA PRO A 43 20.46 0.50 12.54
C PRO A 43 21.88 0.94 12.87
N GLN A 44 22.48 0.33 13.91
CA GLN A 44 23.89 0.57 14.22
C GLN A 44 24.77 0.10 13.06
N PRO A 45 25.87 0.82 12.75
CA PRO A 45 26.85 0.35 11.77
C PRO A 45 27.40 -1.02 12.17
N LEU A 46 27.52 -1.92 11.20
CA LEU A 46 28.11 -3.24 11.44
C LEU A 46 29.64 -3.10 11.53
N THR A 47 30.24 -3.90 12.41
CA THR A 47 31.69 -4.09 12.45
C THR A 47 32.18 -4.84 11.21
N VAL A 48 33.50 -4.83 10.95
CA VAL A 48 34.11 -5.57 9.83
C VAL A 48 33.79 -7.07 9.90
N ARG A 49 33.77 -7.65 11.11
CA ARG A 49 33.44 -9.06 11.33
C ARG A 49 31.98 -9.35 11.02
N GLU A 50 31.06 -8.50 11.48
CA GLU A 50 29.63 -8.64 11.19
C GLU A 50 29.33 -8.45 9.72
N HIS A 51 29.99 -7.51 9.03
CA HIS A 51 29.88 -7.36 7.59
C HIS A 51 30.32 -8.62 6.83
N ARG A 52 31.40 -9.29 7.27
CA ARG A 52 31.83 -10.57 6.68
C ARG A 52 30.79 -11.65 6.88
N ALA A 53 30.30 -11.82 8.11
CA ALA A 53 29.26 -12.80 8.43
C ALA A 53 27.97 -12.56 7.64
N HIS A 54 27.55 -11.29 7.51
CA HIS A 54 26.37 -10.90 6.77
C HIS A 54 26.48 -11.25 5.27
N ARG A 55 27.63 -10.99 4.63
CA ARG A 55 27.86 -11.40 3.24
C ARG A 55 27.76 -12.91 3.04
N GLU A 56 28.33 -13.70 3.95
CA GLU A 56 28.22 -15.17 3.87
C GLU A 56 26.79 -15.67 4.10
N ALA A 57 26.02 -15.01 4.99
CA ALA A 57 24.62 -15.33 5.19
C ALA A 57 23.78 -15.05 3.92
N LEU A 58 24.03 -13.92 3.24
CA LEU A 58 23.28 -13.54 2.03
C LEU A 58 23.47 -14.53 0.88
N LYS A 59 24.61 -15.22 0.77
CA LYS A 59 24.82 -16.28 -0.24
C LYS A 59 23.84 -17.44 -0.13
N LYS A 60 23.26 -17.67 1.06
CA LYS A 60 22.30 -18.76 1.31
C LYS A 60 20.86 -18.37 0.99
N VAL A 61 20.59 -17.08 0.81
CA VAL A 61 19.23 -16.57 0.60
C VAL A 61 18.90 -16.57 -0.89
N ARG A 62 17.94 -17.40 -1.30
CA ARG A 62 17.50 -17.48 -2.71
C ARG A 62 16.48 -16.40 -3.07
N PHE A 63 15.67 -15.97 -2.11
CA PHE A 63 14.65 -14.94 -2.30
C PHE A 63 14.57 -14.08 -1.04
N ILE A 64 14.62 -12.76 -1.24
CA ILE A 64 14.49 -11.79 -0.16
C ILE A 64 13.13 -11.16 -0.29
N ASN A 65 12.27 -11.40 0.69
CA ASN A 65 11.01 -10.69 0.78
C ASN A 65 11.28 -9.22 1.15
N ARG A 66 10.61 -8.28 0.47
CA ARG A 66 10.78 -6.86 0.75
C ARG A 66 10.07 -6.50 2.04
N ARG A 67 10.65 -5.58 2.80
CA ARG A 67 9.95 -4.90 3.88
C ARG A 67 9.03 -3.85 3.26
N TYR A 68 7.78 -4.23 3.03
CA TYR A 68 6.77 -3.35 2.45
C TYR A 68 6.31 -2.26 3.43
N ALA A 69 5.95 -1.09 2.88
CA ALA A 69 5.23 -0.05 3.62
C ALA A 69 3.85 -0.57 4.05
N ASP A 70 3.28 -0.01 5.12
CA ASP A 70 2.01 -0.49 5.66
C ASP A 70 0.86 -0.38 4.65
N GLU A 71 0.83 0.69 3.87
CA GLU A 71 -0.11 0.86 2.75
C GLU A 71 -0.05 -0.31 1.75
N THR A 72 1.16 -0.74 1.40
CA THR A 72 1.34 -1.88 0.50
C THR A 72 0.84 -3.18 1.14
N LYS A 73 1.02 -3.38 2.45
CA LYS A 73 0.50 -4.56 3.15
C LYS A 73 -1.03 -4.56 3.14
N ILE A 74 -1.66 -3.40 3.35
CA ILE A 74 -3.12 -3.23 3.29
C ILE A 74 -3.63 -3.60 1.89
N ASN A 75 -3.00 -3.08 0.85
CA ASN A 75 -3.34 -3.39 -0.54
C ASN A 75 -3.18 -4.88 -0.86
N VAL A 76 -2.10 -5.51 -0.40
CA VAL A 76 -1.87 -6.96 -0.54
C VAL A 76 -2.94 -7.78 0.20
N ALA A 77 -3.38 -7.35 1.39
CA ALA A 77 -4.48 -7.99 2.10
C ALA A 77 -5.83 -7.81 1.37
N GLY A 78 -6.00 -6.73 0.61
CA GLY A 78 -7.14 -6.49 -0.26
C GLY A 78 -7.21 -7.50 -1.41
N ILE A 79 -6.15 -7.61 -2.20
CA ILE A 79 -6.10 -8.57 -3.31
C ILE A 79 -6.13 -10.02 -2.82
N TRP A 80 -5.56 -10.31 -1.64
CA TRP A 80 -5.62 -11.64 -1.03
C TRP A 80 -7.07 -12.09 -0.76
N ARG A 81 -7.90 -11.20 -0.21
CA ARG A 81 -9.33 -11.52 0.00
C ARG A 81 -10.02 -11.84 -1.31
N LYS A 82 -9.79 -11.02 -2.35
CA LYS A 82 -10.33 -11.25 -3.69
C LYS A 82 -9.90 -12.59 -4.26
N TRP A 83 -8.62 -12.94 -4.13
CA TRP A 83 -8.08 -14.22 -4.60
C TRP A 83 -8.72 -15.41 -3.87
N ARG A 84 -8.84 -15.34 -2.54
CA ARG A 84 -9.49 -16.37 -1.75
C ARG A 84 -10.96 -16.55 -2.17
N ASP A 85 -11.70 -15.45 -2.24
CA ASP A 85 -13.11 -15.48 -2.61
C ASP A 85 -13.30 -16.02 -4.05
N TYR A 86 -12.39 -15.69 -4.97
CA TYR A 86 -12.33 -16.28 -6.32
C TYR A 86 -12.07 -17.80 -6.28
N CYS A 87 -11.10 -18.26 -5.49
CA CYS A 87 -10.80 -19.69 -5.37
C CYS A 87 -11.99 -20.48 -4.82
N ASP A 88 -12.69 -19.92 -3.84
CA ASP A 88 -13.87 -20.52 -3.23
C ASP A 88 -15.04 -20.58 -4.24
N THR A 89 -15.29 -19.49 -4.98
CA THR A 89 -16.42 -19.41 -5.93
C THR A 89 -16.20 -20.20 -7.21
N GLN A 90 -14.97 -20.30 -7.71
CA GLN A 90 -14.62 -21.05 -8.93
C GLN A 90 -14.21 -22.50 -8.64
N GLY A 91 -14.22 -22.94 -7.37
CA GLY A 91 -13.86 -24.30 -7.00
C GLY A 91 -12.39 -24.65 -7.28
N ILE A 92 -11.48 -23.66 -7.23
CA ILE A 92 -10.03 -23.86 -7.42
C ILE A 92 -9.43 -24.64 -6.23
N GLY A 93 -10.05 -24.57 -5.05
CA GLY A 93 -9.59 -25.19 -3.81
C GLY A 93 -8.99 -24.18 -2.84
N ASP A 94 -8.13 -24.64 -1.93
CA ASP A 94 -7.49 -23.75 -0.97
C ASP A 94 -6.65 -22.68 -1.68
N TRP A 95 -6.90 -21.42 -1.35
CA TRP A 95 -6.29 -20.27 -2.00
C TRP A 95 -4.76 -20.28 -1.91
N ARG A 96 -4.19 -20.80 -0.81
CA ARG A 96 -2.76 -20.80 -0.59
C ARG A 96 -2.11 -21.92 -1.39
N GLU A 97 -2.70 -23.11 -1.33
CA GLU A 97 -2.27 -24.25 -2.14
C GLU A 97 -2.28 -23.91 -3.63
N ALA A 98 -3.30 -23.18 -4.11
CA ALA A 98 -3.39 -22.72 -5.49
C ALA A 98 -2.21 -21.81 -5.89
N LEU A 99 -1.76 -20.92 -5.01
CA LEU A 99 -0.57 -20.09 -5.25
C LEU A 99 0.72 -20.90 -5.20
N GLU A 100 0.85 -21.83 -4.25
CA GLU A 100 2.02 -22.69 -4.09
C GLU A 100 2.20 -23.63 -5.29
N LYS A 101 1.10 -24.17 -5.83
CA LYS A 101 1.06 -25.02 -7.03
C LYS A 101 1.29 -24.26 -8.34
N ARG A 102 1.35 -22.92 -8.30
CA ARG A 102 1.50 -22.01 -9.45
C ARG A 102 0.22 -22.03 -10.31
N PRO A 103 -0.66 -21.04 -10.19
CA PRO A 103 -1.82 -20.94 -11.05
C PRO A 103 -1.37 -20.78 -12.50
N THR A 104 -2.10 -21.39 -13.43
CA THR A 104 -1.82 -21.25 -14.85
C THR A 104 -2.16 -19.83 -15.30
N ARG A 105 -1.67 -19.46 -16.49
CA ARG A 105 -1.97 -18.15 -17.08
C ARG A 105 -3.47 -17.94 -17.27
N GLU A 106 -4.19 -18.99 -17.65
CA GLU A 106 -5.63 -18.97 -17.86
C GLU A 106 -6.36 -18.63 -16.56
N ILE A 107 -5.99 -19.29 -15.44
CA ILE A 107 -6.53 -18.99 -14.11
C ILE A 107 -6.21 -17.55 -13.70
N LEU A 108 -5.00 -17.08 -13.96
CA LEU A 108 -4.62 -15.70 -13.62
C LEU A 108 -5.45 -14.69 -14.42
N LEU A 109 -5.59 -14.88 -15.74
CA LEU A 109 -6.40 -14.00 -16.58
C LEU A 109 -7.86 -14.00 -16.14
N ASP A 110 -8.43 -15.18 -15.91
CA ASP A 110 -9.81 -15.33 -15.43
C ASP A 110 -10.03 -14.64 -14.08
N PHE A 111 -9.11 -14.82 -13.14
CA PHE A 111 -9.13 -14.11 -11.86
C PHE A 111 -9.14 -12.59 -12.03
N PHE A 112 -8.29 -12.03 -12.89
CA PHE A 112 -8.25 -10.57 -13.05
C PHE A 112 -9.46 -10.02 -13.81
N LEU A 113 -10.02 -10.77 -14.76
CA LEU A 113 -11.31 -10.44 -15.37
C LEU A 113 -12.42 -10.41 -14.32
N HIS A 114 -12.49 -11.44 -13.47
CA HIS A 114 -13.43 -11.50 -12.36
C HIS A 114 -13.27 -10.31 -11.40
N VAL A 115 -12.03 -9.93 -11.05
CA VAL A 115 -11.77 -8.75 -10.21
C VAL A 115 -12.27 -7.47 -10.86
N CYS A 116 -12.06 -7.31 -12.18
CA CYS A 116 -12.54 -6.16 -12.93
C CYS A 116 -14.07 -6.08 -12.92
N GLU A 117 -14.75 -7.20 -13.13
CA GLU A 117 -16.21 -7.29 -13.12
C GLU A 117 -16.79 -6.99 -11.73
N VAL A 118 -16.35 -7.70 -10.70
CA VAL A 118 -16.89 -7.56 -9.34
C VAL A 118 -16.59 -6.19 -8.74
N SER A 119 -15.49 -5.57 -9.12
CA SER A 119 -15.08 -4.26 -8.60
C SER A 119 -15.49 -3.10 -9.53
N ASN A 120 -16.23 -3.36 -10.62
CA ASN A 120 -16.59 -2.39 -11.65
C ASN A 120 -15.40 -1.54 -12.14
N ILE A 121 -14.24 -2.18 -12.33
CA ILE A 121 -13.02 -1.51 -12.78
C ILE A 121 -13.12 -1.28 -14.27
N THR A 122 -13.10 0.00 -14.65
CA THR A 122 -13.12 0.43 -16.06
C THR A 122 -11.78 1.02 -16.50
N SER A 123 -10.85 1.24 -15.56
CA SER A 123 -9.56 1.88 -15.82
C SER A 123 -8.43 0.87 -15.86
N TRP A 124 -7.63 0.94 -16.94
CA TRP A 124 -6.40 0.16 -17.11
C TRP A 124 -5.43 0.32 -15.93
N GLY A 125 -5.27 1.56 -15.44
CA GLY A 125 -4.38 1.87 -14.33
C GLY A 125 -4.76 1.11 -13.05
N THR A 126 -6.06 1.04 -12.74
CA THR A 126 -6.56 0.31 -11.57
C THR A 126 -6.33 -1.20 -11.70
N SER A 127 -6.59 -1.78 -12.88
CA SER A 127 -6.31 -3.21 -13.14
C SER A 127 -4.82 -3.52 -12.93
N HIS A 128 -3.94 -2.65 -13.42
CA HIS A 128 -2.50 -2.80 -13.28
C HIS A 128 -2.04 -2.74 -11.81
N GLU A 129 -2.69 -1.94 -10.97
CA GLU A 129 -2.42 -1.93 -9.53
C GLU A 129 -2.78 -3.26 -8.88
N TYR A 130 -3.95 -3.82 -9.17
CA TYR A 130 -4.32 -5.13 -8.65
C TYR A 130 -3.36 -6.24 -9.09
N ILE A 131 -2.89 -6.20 -10.35
CA ILE A 131 -1.87 -7.12 -10.85
C ILE A 131 -0.57 -7.00 -10.05
N ARG A 132 -0.10 -5.77 -9.76
CA ARG A 132 1.09 -5.54 -8.92
C ARG A 132 0.90 -6.08 -7.50
N GLN A 133 -0.26 -5.80 -6.90
CA GLN A 133 -0.58 -6.27 -5.54
C GLN A 133 -0.58 -7.80 -5.48
N PHE A 134 -1.13 -8.46 -6.51
CA PHE A 134 -1.13 -9.92 -6.61
C PHE A 134 0.28 -10.47 -6.79
N GLN A 135 1.12 -9.86 -7.63
CA GLN A 135 2.52 -10.30 -7.80
C GLN A 135 3.29 -10.23 -6.47
N ILE A 136 2.99 -9.25 -5.62
CA ILE A 136 3.53 -9.16 -4.27
C ILE A 136 2.99 -10.31 -3.40
N LEU A 137 1.68 -10.53 -3.36
CA LEU A 137 1.06 -11.64 -2.63
C LEU A 137 1.71 -12.98 -3.02
N TYR A 138 1.79 -13.23 -4.33
CA TYR A 138 2.38 -14.41 -4.91
C TYR A 138 3.82 -14.63 -4.46
N SER A 139 4.63 -13.56 -4.53
CA SER A 139 6.04 -13.60 -4.13
C SER A 139 6.20 -13.85 -2.62
N ASN A 140 5.28 -13.34 -1.80
CA ASN A 140 5.27 -13.56 -0.35
C ASN A 140 4.95 -15.01 0.00
N VAL A 141 4.03 -15.65 -0.72
CA VAL A 141 3.62 -17.03 -0.47
C VAL A 141 4.63 -18.02 -1.05
N ARG A 142 4.97 -17.87 -2.34
CA ARG A 142 5.78 -18.84 -3.08
C ARG A 142 7.28 -18.61 -2.94
N GLY A 143 7.70 -17.45 -2.44
CA GLY A 143 9.12 -17.07 -2.35
C GLY A 143 9.80 -16.95 -3.71
N GLN A 144 9.06 -16.66 -4.78
CA GLN A 144 9.56 -16.47 -6.14
C GLN A 144 8.65 -15.50 -6.88
N TYR A 145 9.19 -14.76 -7.84
CA TYR A 145 8.39 -13.89 -8.70
C TYR A 145 7.46 -14.69 -9.60
N LEU A 146 6.32 -14.08 -9.94
CA LEU A 146 5.45 -14.57 -11.00
C LEU A 146 6.26 -14.66 -12.31
N ASP A 147 5.95 -15.64 -13.16
CA ASP A 147 6.63 -15.77 -14.43
C ASP A 147 6.48 -14.48 -15.25
N ARG A 148 7.57 -14.04 -15.87
CA ARG A 148 7.60 -12.76 -16.57
C ARG A 148 6.70 -12.76 -17.80
N ASN A 149 6.55 -13.89 -18.48
CA ASN A 149 5.67 -13.97 -19.64
C ASN A 149 4.21 -14.00 -19.20
N ASP A 150 3.89 -14.73 -18.13
CA ASP A 150 2.54 -14.69 -17.55
C ASP A 150 2.17 -13.27 -17.13
N SER A 151 3.04 -12.59 -16.38
CA SER A 151 2.84 -11.18 -16.01
C SER A 151 2.58 -10.27 -17.21
N LYS A 152 3.32 -10.43 -18.33
CA LYS A 152 3.12 -9.60 -19.53
C LYS A 152 1.75 -9.79 -20.15
N GLU A 153 1.22 -11.01 -20.13
CA GLU A 153 -0.12 -11.28 -20.64
C GLU A 153 -1.20 -10.63 -19.76
N LEU A 154 -1.02 -10.63 -18.44
CA LEU A 154 -1.95 -9.96 -17.53
C LEU A 154 -2.06 -8.45 -17.78
N TYR A 155 -0.97 -7.79 -18.15
CA TYR A 155 -0.98 -6.35 -18.43
C TYR A 155 -1.59 -5.98 -19.79
N LYS A 156 -2.16 -6.94 -20.53
CA LYS A 156 -2.94 -6.68 -21.75
C LYS A 156 -4.44 -6.55 -21.49
N LEU A 157 -4.89 -6.83 -20.26
CA LEU A 157 -6.27 -6.66 -19.80
C LEU A 157 -6.67 -5.17 -19.76
#